data_AF-A0A531KQ85-F1
#
_entry.id   AF-A0A531KQ85-F1
#
_cell.length_a   1.000
_cell.length_b   1.000
_cell.length_c   1.000
_cell.angle_alpha   90.00
_cell.angle_beta   90.00
_cell.angle_gamma   90.00
#
_symmetry.space_group_name_H-M   'P 1'
#
loop_
_entity.id
_entity.type
_entity.pdbx_description
1 polymer ?
#
loop_
_entity_poly.entity_id
_entity_poly.type
_entity_poly.pdbx_seq_one_letter_code
_entity_poly.pdbx_strand_id
1 'polypeptide(L)'
;LKAIAAKVKVPDGFKVNLYAIVPDARHMAVGPQGVVTFVGTRKELVYSMTDRDKDRVADDVKVFAPSIKMAVPNGVCFSRDGHLYLAEQNRVLWFPAAEFFYEGPDVAAFAIVKQGELIPASDESYNHTARTCRVGPDNRIYITIGQPFNVPAPEVLPEFEKLGIGGIISMKQDGTDRKIYARGMRNPLGLDFNPKDKTLWVNDNQVDGMGDTIPPGEMNRVTGPDQNFGFPWYGGGKVRTVEYKDA
;
A
#
# COMPACT_ATOMS: atom_id res chain seq x y z
N LEU A 1 6.14 24.83 -1.48
CA LEU A 1 5.94 23.68 -2.39
C LEU A 1 6.25 24.01 -3.86
N LYS A 2 5.64 25.03 -4.50
CA LYS A 2 5.98 25.42 -5.89
C LYS A 2 7.48 25.72 -6.10
N ALA A 3 8.10 26.47 -5.19
CA ALA A 3 9.55 26.72 -5.21
C ALA A 3 10.42 25.46 -4.97
N ILE A 4 9.86 24.42 -4.36
CA ILE A 4 10.55 23.12 -4.18
C ILE A 4 10.47 22.32 -5.49
N ALA A 5 9.29 22.29 -6.13
CA ALA A 5 9.11 21.60 -7.42
C ALA A 5 10.08 22.13 -8.49
N ALA A 6 10.32 23.45 -8.54
CA ALA A 6 11.28 24.07 -9.45
C ALA A 6 12.75 23.63 -9.23
N LYS A 7 13.07 23.03 -8.07
CA LYS A 7 14.42 22.50 -7.75
C LYS A 7 14.55 21.01 -8.05
N VAL A 8 13.46 20.31 -8.36
CA VAL A 8 13.48 18.89 -8.69
C VAL A 8 14.04 18.73 -10.11
N LYS A 9 15.22 18.10 -10.21
CA LYS A 9 15.83 17.75 -11.50
C LYS A 9 15.17 16.48 -12.04
N VAL A 10 14.75 16.52 -13.30
CA VAL A 10 14.16 15.38 -14.00
C VAL A 10 14.95 15.13 -15.29
N PRO A 11 14.95 13.89 -15.84
CA PRO A 11 15.62 13.59 -17.11
C PRO A 11 15.07 14.43 -18.27
N ASP A 12 15.84 14.53 -19.35
CA ASP A 12 15.42 15.22 -20.56
C ASP A 12 14.09 14.67 -21.10
N GLY A 13 13.20 15.58 -21.52
CA GLY A 13 11.85 15.25 -21.97
C GLY A 13 10.79 15.18 -20.86
N PHE A 14 11.17 15.24 -19.58
CA PHE A 14 10.24 15.27 -18.45
C PHE A 14 10.05 16.68 -17.89
N LYS A 15 8.90 16.90 -17.23
CA LYS A 15 8.58 18.12 -16.48
C LYS A 15 7.92 17.74 -15.16
N VAL A 16 8.10 18.57 -14.14
CA VAL A 16 7.49 18.41 -12.83
C VAL A 16 6.79 19.70 -12.41
N ASN A 17 5.54 19.59 -12.00
CA ASN A 17 4.71 20.69 -11.52
C ASN A 17 3.99 20.26 -10.23
N LEU A 18 3.58 21.23 -9.42
CA LEU A 18 2.74 20.98 -8.26
C LEU A 18 1.30 20.73 -8.74
N TYR A 19 0.78 19.51 -8.58
CA TYR A 19 -0.60 19.15 -8.91
C TYR A 19 -1.59 19.59 -7.82
N ALA A 20 -1.36 19.21 -6.57
CA ALA A 20 -2.23 19.50 -5.43
C ALA A 20 -1.44 19.55 -4.12
N ILE A 21 -2.05 20.11 -3.06
CA ILE A 21 -1.52 20.06 -1.70
C ILE A 21 -2.47 19.24 -0.85
N VAL A 22 -2.02 18.06 -0.41
CA VAL A 22 -2.79 17.16 0.46
C VAL A 22 -2.00 16.92 1.75
N PRO A 23 -2.57 17.22 2.93
CA PRO A 23 -1.94 16.92 4.20
C PRO A 23 -1.65 15.42 4.36
N ASP A 24 -0.45 15.09 4.85
CA ASP A 24 -0.05 13.72 5.16
C ASP A 24 -0.24 12.70 4.01
N ALA A 25 -0.18 13.16 2.75
CA ALA A 25 -0.42 12.37 1.55
C ALA A 25 0.44 11.10 1.45
N ARG A 26 -0.20 10.00 1.03
CA ARG A 26 0.41 8.68 0.83
C ARG A 26 0.09 8.13 -0.56
N HIS A 27 -0.49 6.93 -0.67
CA HIS A 27 -0.80 6.35 -1.98
C HIS A 27 -1.96 7.08 -2.62
N MET A 28 -1.94 7.10 -3.95
CA MET A 28 -3.01 7.66 -4.76
C MET A 28 -3.54 6.63 -5.75
N ALA A 29 -4.79 6.79 -6.13
CA ALA A 29 -5.43 6.03 -7.18
C ALA A 29 -6.32 6.97 -8.00
N VAL A 30 -6.13 6.97 -9.31
CA VAL A 30 -6.99 7.72 -10.24
C VAL A 30 -8.21 6.85 -10.55
N GLY A 31 -9.40 7.44 -10.48
CA GLY A 31 -10.64 6.77 -10.88
C GLY A 31 -10.57 6.28 -12.32
N PRO A 32 -11.17 5.12 -12.66
CA PRO A 32 -11.10 4.59 -14.02
C PRO A 32 -11.66 5.51 -15.10
N GLN A 33 -12.55 6.46 -14.77
CA GLN A 33 -13.01 7.48 -15.72
C GLN A 33 -12.04 8.66 -15.86
N GLY A 34 -11.02 8.73 -15.00
CA GLY A 34 -10.02 9.80 -15.00
C GLY A 34 -10.53 11.12 -14.46
N VAL A 35 -11.68 11.14 -13.77
CA VAL A 35 -12.34 12.37 -13.32
C VAL A 35 -11.83 12.83 -11.95
N VAL A 36 -11.56 11.88 -11.05
CA VAL A 36 -11.15 12.14 -9.67
C VAL A 36 -9.94 11.27 -9.29
N THR A 37 -9.03 11.86 -8.51
CA THR A 37 -7.93 11.14 -7.88
C THR A 37 -8.16 11.05 -6.38
N PHE A 38 -8.04 9.85 -5.81
CA PHE A 38 -8.14 9.61 -4.38
C PHE A 38 -6.74 9.49 -3.78
N VAL A 39 -6.54 10.05 -2.59
CA VAL A 39 -5.25 10.06 -1.89
C VAL A 39 -5.45 9.60 -0.45
N GLY A 40 -4.86 8.47 -0.12
CA GLY A 40 -4.75 7.98 1.25
C GLY A 40 -3.77 8.81 2.09
N THR A 41 -3.86 8.72 3.43
CA THR A 41 -3.00 9.49 4.34
C THR A 41 -2.49 8.67 5.53
N ARG A 42 -1.60 9.26 6.33
CA ARG A 42 -1.06 8.62 7.55
C ARG A 42 -2.00 8.61 8.76
N LYS A 43 -3.04 9.46 8.79
CA LYS A 43 -3.88 9.66 9.98
C LYS A 43 -5.28 9.11 9.75
N GLU A 44 -6.26 9.97 9.46
CA GLU A 44 -7.67 9.58 9.53
C GLU A 44 -8.44 9.91 8.26
N LEU A 45 -7.81 10.57 7.28
CA LEU A 45 -8.51 11.15 6.14
C LEU A 45 -8.07 10.53 4.83
N VAL A 46 -9.00 10.46 3.89
CA VAL A 46 -8.73 10.27 2.46
C VAL A 46 -9.17 11.55 1.77
N TYR A 47 -8.45 11.97 0.74
CA TYR A 47 -8.81 13.14 -0.05
C TYR A 47 -9.24 12.72 -1.46
N SER A 48 -10.27 13.37 -1.99
CA SER A 48 -10.62 13.37 -3.40
C SER A 48 -10.15 14.67 -4.05
N MET A 49 -9.58 14.57 -5.25
CA MET A 49 -9.05 15.70 -6.01
C MET A 49 -9.57 15.66 -7.43
N THR A 50 -9.97 16.82 -7.96
CA THR A 50 -10.45 16.93 -9.35
C THR A 50 -9.77 18.09 -10.06
N ASP A 51 -9.42 17.86 -11.32
CA ASP A 51 -8.94 18.83 -12.29
C ASP A 51 -10.05 18.98 -13.34
N ARG A 52 -10.85 20.04 -13.23
CA ARG A 52 -12.07 20.26 -14.01
C ARG A 52 -11.77 20.98 -15.31
N ASP A 53 -10.81 21.90 -15.29
CA ASP A 53 -10.40 22.66 -16.48
C ASP A 53 -9.31 21.96 -17.32
N LYS A 54 -8.77 20.84 -16.81
CA LYS A 54 -7.77 19.96 -17.44
C LYS A 54 -6.42 20.63 -17.64
N ASP A 55 -6.07 21.59 -16.79
CA ASP A 55 -4.78 22.29 -16.82
C ASP A 55 -3.64 21.50 -16.14
N ARG A 56 -3.95 20.30 -15.59
CA ARG A 56 -3.05 19.42 -14.84
C ARG A 56 -2.68 19.97 -13.47
N VAL A 57 -3.59 20.72 -12.86
CA VAL A 57 -3.58 21.14 -11.45
C VAL A 57 -4.96 20.80 -10.88
N ALA A 58 -5.02 20.35 -9.63
CA ALA A 58 -6.31 20.10 -9.00
C ALA A 58 -6.99 21.43 -8.62
N ASP A 59 -8.24 21.59 -9.04
CA ASP A 59 -9.12 22.70 -8.67
C ASP A 59 -9.72 22.50 -7.27
N ASP A 60 -10.15 21.27 -6.99
CA ASP A 60 -10.74 20.88 -5.73
C ASP A 60 -9.84 19.85 -5.02
N VAL A 61 -9.67 20.03 -3.71
CA VAL A 61 -9.10 19.02 -2.80
C VAL A 61 -10.03 18.92 -1.60
N LYS A 62 -10.80 17.83 -1.51
CA LYS A 62 -11.86 17.65 -0.51
C LYS A 62 -11.61 16.38 0.30
N VAL A 63 -12.09 16.36 1.54
CA VAL A 63 -12.11 15.14 2.33
C VAL A 63 -13.14 14.20 1.73
N PHE A 64 -12.72 12.98 1.38
CA PHE A 64 -13.58 11.93 0.90
C PHE A 64 -14.23 11.17 2.06
N ALA A 65 -15.52 10.89 1.95
CA ALA A 65 -16.31 10.15 2.93
C ALA A 65 -16.10 10.60 4.40
N PRO A 66 -16.27 11.90 4.71
CA PRO A 66 -15.94 12.47 6.02
C PRO A 66 -16.77 11.90 7.19
N SER A 67 -17.89 11.23 6.91
CA SER A 67 -18.70 10.55 7.92
C SER A 67 -18.10 9.22 8.41
N ILE A 68 -17.09 8.68 7.71
CA ILE A 68 -16.43 7.43 8.06
C ILE A 68 -15.15 7.70 8.83
N LYS A 69 -15.06 7.20 10.06
CA LYS A 69 -13.81 7.22 10.85
C LYS A 69 -12.85 6.17 10.30
N MET A 70 -11.65 6.58 9.90
CA MET A 70 -10.62 5.70 9.32
C MET A 70 -9.33 5.78 10.14
N ALA A 71 -8.52 4.71 10.08
CA ALA A 71 -7.23 4.62 10.77
C ALA A 71 -6.11 4.26 9.77
N VAL A 72 -5.19 5.20 9.56
CA VAL A 72 -4.08 5.13 8.61
C VAL A 72 -4.56 4.64 7.23
N PRO A 73 -5.48 5.36 6.57
CA PRO A 73 -6.06 4.96 5.28
C PRO A 73 -5.05 5.16 4.15
N ASN A 74 -3.92 4.45 4.18
CA ASN A 74 -2.79 4.65 3.28
C ASN A 74 -3.10 4.15 1.88
N GLY A 75 -3.63 2.94 1.73
CA GLY A 75 -3.66 2.20 0.47
C GLY A 75 -4.98 2.33 -0.26
N VAL A 76 -5.04 3.20 -1.27
CA VAL A 76 -6.17 3.27 -2.21
C VAL A 76 -5.85 2.52 -3.50
N CYS A 77 -6.81 1.76 -4.02
CA CYS A 77 -6.71 1.12 -5.33
C CYS A 77 -8.07 0.87 -5.96
N PHE A 78 -8.12 0.96 -7.30
CA PHE A 78 -9.32 0.67 -8.06
C PHE A 78 -9.28 -0.72 -8.67
N SER A 79 -10.44 -1.36 -8.71
CA SER A 79 -10.71 -2.41 -9.69
C SER A 79 -10.95 -1.80 -11.07
N ARG A 80 -10.92 -2.64 -12.12
CA ARG A 80 -11.20 -2.20 -13.50
C ARG A 80 -12.63 -1.71 -13.71
N ASP A 81 -13.57 -2.21 -12.93
CA ASP A 81 -15.01 -1.89 -12.97
C ASP A 81 -15.41 -0.74 -12.04
N GLY A 82 -14.45 -0.03 -11.42
CA GLY A 82 -14.73 1.22 -10.71
C GLY A 82 -14.96 1.09 -9.21
N HIS A 83 -14.70 -0.07 -8.63
CA HIS A 83 -14.71 -0.26 -7.18
C HIS A 83 -13.43 0.29 -6.56
N LEU A 84 -13.56 1.22 -5.62
CA LEU A 84 -12.44 1.71 -4.83
C LEU A 84 -12.30 0.83 -3.58
N TYR A 85 -11.10 0.32 -3.36
CA TYR A 85 -10.69 -0.33 -2.13
C TYR A 85 -9.76 0.58 -1.34
N LEU A 86 -9.95 0.58 -0.03
CA LEU A 86 -9.12 1.30 0.91
C LEU A 86 -8.60 0.34 1.96
N ALA A 87 -7.29 0.07 1.93
CA ALA A 87 -6.57 -0.68 2.94
C ALA A 87 -6.09 0.27 4.04
N GLU A 88 -6.73 0.15 5.21
CA GLU A 88 -6.32 0.76 6.47
C GLU A 88 -5.33 -0.13 7.21
N GLN A 89 -4.80 0.32 8.34
CA GLN A 89 -3.87 -0.44 9.16
C GLN A 89 -4.38 -1.85 9.51
N ASN A 90 -5.66 -1.97 9.86
CA ASN A 90 -6.29 -3.23 10.27
C ASN A 90 -7.77 -3.35 9.85
N ARG A 91 -8.12 -2.79 8.68
CA ARG A 91 -9.45 -2.86 8.07
C ARG A 91 -9.31 -2.73 6.56
N VAL A 92 -10.22 -3.30 5.79
CA VAL A 92 -10.32 -3.04 4.35
C VAL A 92 -11.75 -2.62 4.01
N LEU A 93 -11.87 -1.39 3.51
CA LEU A 93 -13.14 -0.84 3.05
C LEU A 93 -13.27 -0.97 1.54
N TRP A 94 -14.50 -1.18 1.09
CA TRP A 94 -14.92 -1.21 -0.29
C TRP A 94 -15.98 -0.12 -0.52
N PHE A 95 -15.75 0.71 -1.53
CA PHE A 95 -16.66 1.74 -2.00
C PHE A 95 -17.09 1.40 -3.43
N PRO A 96 -18.32 0.91 -3.64
CA PRO A 96 -18.69 0.36 -4.94
C PRO A 96 -18.79 1.41 -6.05
N ALA A 97 -19.03 2.67 -5.70
CA ALA A 97 -19.26 3.77 -6.65
C ALA A 97 -18.57 5.07 -6.20
N ALA A 98 -17.35 4.97 -5.67
CA ALA A 98 -16.61 6.12 -5.13
C ALA A 98 -16.49 7.28 -6.14
N GLU A 99 -16.15 6.99 -7.40
CA GLU A 99 -16.00 8.00 -8.46
C GLU A 99 -17.32 8.71 -8.83
N PHE A 100 -18.49 8.13 -8.53
CA PHE A 100 -19.78 8.78 -8.78
C PHE A 100 -20.26 9.63 -7.60
N PHE A 101 -19.89 9.26 -6.36
CA PHE A 101 -20.42 9.88 -5.15
C PHE A 101 -19.37 10.67 -4.35
N TYR A 102 -18.15 10.87 -4.87
CA TYR A 102 -17.04 11.50 -4.14
C TYR A 102 -17.29 12.94 -3.66
N GLU A 103 -18.25 13.65 -4.26
CA GLU A 103 -18.65 15.00 -3.85
C GLU A 103 -19.62 15.00 -2.66
N GLY A 104 -20.30 13.87 -2.42
CA GLY A 104 -21.26 13.72 -1.35
C GLY A 104 -20.60 13.40 0.00
N PRO A 105 -21.20 13.84 1.13
CA PRO A 105 -20.68 13.52 2.46
C PRO A 105 -20.92 12.05 2.84
N ASP A 106 -21.95 11.42 2.26
CA ASP A 106 -22.40 10.06 2.59
C ASP A 106 -22.14 9.12 1.42
N VAL A 107 -20.96 8.51 1.41
CA VAL A 107 -20.56 7.53 0.42
C VAL A 107 -20.83 6.13 0.96
N ALA A 108 -21.50 5.28 0.16
CA ALA A 108 -21.69 3.88 0.52
C ALA A 108 -20.34 3.17 0.67
N ALA A 109 -20.12 2.56 1.83
CA ALA A 109 -18.89 1.85 2.16
C ALA A 109 -19.19 0.57 2.93
N PHE A 110 -18.45 -0.48 2.62
CA PHE A 110 -18.60 -1.80 3.22
C PHE A 110 -17.24 -2.29 3.71
N ALA A 111 -17.19 -2.82 4.94
CA ALA A 111 -15.98 -3.49 5.42
C ALA A 111 -15.95 -4.92 4.85
N ILE A 112 -15.08 -5.16 3.87
CA ILE A 112 -14.81 -6.51 3.34
C ILE A 112 -13.83 -7.28 4.23
N VAL A 113 -13.04 -6.56 5.03
CA VAL A 113 -12.33 -7.07 6.20
C VAL A 113 -12.65 -6.11 7.33
N LYS A 114 -13.24 -6.59 8.43
CA LYS A 114 -13.65 -5.71 9.53
C LYS A 114 -12.44 -5.23 10.33
N GLN A 115 -12.65 -4.18 11.13
CA GLN A 115 -11.63 -3.68 12.04
C GLN A 115 -11.12 -4.81 12.95
N GLY A 116 -9.80 -5.01 12.98
CA GLY A 116 -9.18 -6.04 13.81
C GLY A 116 -9.12 -7.43 13.17
N GLU A 117 -9.63 -7.60 11.94
CA GLU A 117 -9.67 -8.90 11.26
C GLU A 117 -8.62 -9.03 10.13
N LEU A 118 -7.86 -7.97 9.81
CA LEU A 118 -6.77 -8.05 8.83
C LEU A 118 -5.53 -8.71 9.43
N ILE A 119 -5.20 -8.29 10.67
CA ILE A 119 -4.17 -8.83 11.56
C ILE A 119 -4.66 -8.76 13.02
N PRO A 120 -4.11 -9.56 13.95
CA PRO A 120 -4.41 -9.39 15.37
C PRO A 120 -4.07 -7.98 15.86
N ALA A 121 -4.90 -7.41 16.74
CA ALA A 121 -4.67 -6.07 17.29
C ALA A 121 -3.35 -5.95 18.06
N SER A 122 -2.84 -7.05 18.64
CA SER A 122 -1.54 -7.11 19.30
C SER A 122 -0.35 -6.94 18.35
N ASP A 123 -0.56 -7.22 17.05
CA ASP A 123 0.48 -7.17 16.01
C ASP A 123 0.40 -5.87 15.19
N GLU A 124 -0.48 -4.95 15.57
CA GLU A 124 -0.51 -3.61 15.00
C GLU A 124 0.79 -2.87 15.30
N SER A 125 1.65 -2.76 14.29
CA SER A 125 2.90 -2.03 14.39
C SER A 125 2.67 -0.54 14.66
N TYR A 126 3.54 0.09 15.46
CA TYR A 126 3.64 1.55 15.55
C TYR A 126 4.45 2.16 14.39
N ASN A 127 5.27 1.35 13.71
CA ASN A 127 6.20 1.81 12.67
C ASN A 127 5.70 1.47 11.26
N HIS A 128 5.34 0.21 11.02
CA HIS A 128 4.89 -0.31 9.73
C HIS A 128 3.36 -0.40 9.69
N THR A 129 2.70 0.75 9.83
CA THR A 129 1.23 0.89 9.90
C THR A 129 0.56 0.89 8.53
N ALA A 130 1.24 1.40 7.50
CA ALA A 130 0.70 1.55 6.17
C ALA A 130 0.46 0.19 5.48
N ARG A 131 -0.64 0.11 4.73
CA ARG A 131 -0.94 -0.97 3.79
C ARG A 131 -1.06 -0.40 2.39
N THR A 132 -0.60 -1.13 1.39
CA THR A 132 -0.83 -0.80 -0.02
C THR A 132 -1.68 -1.88 -0.64
N CYS A 133 -2.61 -1.49 -1.53
CA CYS A 133 -3.41 -2.43 -2.27
C CYS A 133 -3.27 -2.27 -3.79
N ARG A 134 -3.49 -3.36 -4.53
CA ARG A 134 -3.74 -3.36 -5.98
C ARG A 134 -4.76 -4.44 -6.32
N VAL A 135 -5.64 -4.17 -7.28
CA VAL A 135 -6.46 -5.21 -7.89
C VAL A 135 -5.66 -5.83 -9.04
N GLY A 136 -5.39 -7.12 -8.92
CA GLY A 136 -4.57 -7.88 -9.85
C GLY A 136 -5.31 -8.26 -11.14
N PRO A 137 -4.59 -8.85 -12.11
CA PRO A 137 -5.15 -9.26 -13.40
C PRO A 137 -6.18 -10.39 -13.30
N ASP A 138 -6.21 -11.10 -12.17
CA ASP A 138 -7.13 -12.17 -11.80
C ASP A 138 -8.33 -11.66 -10.97
N ASN A 139 -8.52 -10.34 -10.91
CA ASN A 139 -9.59 -9.66 -10.17
C ASN A 139 -9.54 -9.89 -8.65
N ARG A 140 -8.38 -10.26 -8.10
CA ARG A 140 -8.14 -10.32 -6.64
C ARG A 140 -7.53 -9.03 -6.12
N ILE A 141 -7.75 -8.72 -4.85
CA ILE A 141 -7.07 -7.62 -4.16
C ILE A 141 -5.79 -8.17 -3.53
N TYR A 142 -4.66 -7.55 -3.82
CA TYR A 142 -3.35 -7.83 -3.22
C TYR A 142 -3.02 -6.73 -2.24
N ILE A 143 -2.67 -7.08 -1.00
CA ILE A 143 -2.40 -6.14 0.09
C ILE A 143 -1.05 -6.44 0.73
N THR A 144 -0.19 -5.44 0.87
CA THR A 144 1.06 -5.59 1.64
C THR A 144 0.82 -5.50 3.14
N ILE A 145 1.55 -6.33 3.90
CA ILE A 145 1.55 -6.30 5.37
C ILE A 145 3.01 -6.28 5.84
N GLY A 146 3.45 -5.15 6.39
CA GLY A 146 4.80 -5.00 6.94
C GLY A 146 4.95 -5.64 8.32
N GLN A 147 6.18 -5.97 8.70
CA GLN A 147 6.54 -6.56 9.99
C GLN A 147 6.42 -5.56 11.13
N PRO A 148 5.97 -5.96 12.34
CA PRO A 148 5.93 -5.04 13.47
C PRO A 148 7.29 -4.69 14.06
N PHE A 149 8.31 -5.52 13.82
CA PHE A 149 9.67 -5.35 14.35
C PHE A 149 10.70 -5.03 13.26
N ASN A 150 11.84 -4.46 13.66
CA ASN A 150 12.97 -4.26 12.75
C ASN A 150 13.48 -5.61 12.22
N VAL A 151 13.70 -6.54 13.14
CA VAL A 151 13.98 -7.97 12.92
C VAL A 151 13.15 -8.73 13.96
N PRO A 152 12.17 -9.57 13.57
CA PRO A 152 11.34 -10.33 14.50
C PRO A 152 12.19 -11.39 15.22
N ALA A 153 11.73 -11.83 16.39
CA ALA A 153 12.33 -12.97 17.09
C ALA A 153 11.85 -14.31 16.47
N PRO A 154 12.63 -15.40 16.54
CA PRO A 154 12.24 -16.69 15.97
C PRO A 154 10.89 -17.23 16.47
N GLU A 155 10.50 -16.90 17.70
CA GLU A 155 9.29 -17.42 18.35
C GLU A 155 8.00 -16.86 17.75
N VAL A 156 8.04 -15.64 17.21
CA VAL A 156 6.86 -14.98 16.62
C VAL A 156 6.73 -15.24 15.12
N LEU A 157 7.83 -15.66 14.47
CA LEU A 157 7.86 -15.89 13.02
C LEU A 157 6.78 -16.86 12.52
N PRO A 158 6.55 -18.04 13.13
CA PRO A 158 5.55 -18.98 12.63
C PRO A 158 4.14 -18.40 12.59
N GLU A 159 3.81 -17.51 13.52
CA GLU A 159 2.51 -16.85 13.55
C GLU A 159 2.42 -15.76 12.49
N PHE A 160 3.46 -14.94 12.34
CA PHE A 160 3.53 -13.93 11.29
C PHE A 160 3.43 -14.53 9.89
N GLU A 161 4.08 -15.68 9.65
CA GLU A 161 3.98 -16.39 8.38
C GLU A 161 2.56 -16.87 8.09
N LYS A 162 1.84 -17.43 9.07
CA LYS A 162 0.42 -17.84 8.93
C LYS A 162 -0.51 -16.66 8.69
N LEU A 163 -0.16 -15.49 9.22
CA LEU A 163 -0.91 -14.25 9.05
C LEU A 163 -0.49 -13.49 7.79
N GLY A 164 0.58 -13.88 7.09
CA GLY A 164 1.12 -13.13 5.95
C GLY A 164 1.75 -11.79 6.32
N ILE A 165 2.10 -11.59 7.59
CA ILE A 165 2.86 -10.43 8.08
C ILE A 165 4.30 -10.54 7.55
N GLY A 166 4.84 -9.44 7.03
CA GLY A 166 6.10 -9.43 6.29
C GLY A 166 5.96 -9.99 4.87
N GLY A 167 4.87 -9.60 4.20
CA GLY A 167 4.44 -10.26 2.98
C GLY A 167 3.37 -9.51 2.20
N ILE A 168 2.76 -10.27 1.28
CA ILE A 168 1.62 -9.87 0.48
C ILE A 168 0.54 -10.92 0.69
N ILE A 169 -0.66 -10.49 1.09
CA ILE A 169 -1.85 -11.33 1.06
C ILE A 169 -2.67 -11.04 -0.21
N SER A 170 -3.48 -12.00 -0.64
CA SER A 170 -4.49 -11.80 -1.68
C SER A 170 -5.87 -12.28 -1.23
N MET A 171 -6.93 -11.64 -1.68
CA MET A 171 -8.32 -12.04 -1.40
C MET A 171 -9.22 -11.74 -2.60
N LYS A 172 -10.40 -12.36 -2.65
CA LYS A 172 -11.45 -11.92 -3.58
C LYS A 172 -11.92 -10.52 -3.21
N GLN A 173 -12.53 -9.84 -4.18
CA GLN A 173 -13.00 -8.47 -4.03
C GLN A 173 -14.09 -8.25 -2.96
N ASP A 174 -14.74 -9.33 -2.52
CA ASP A 174 -15.69 -9.35 -1.40
C ASP A 174 -15.03 -9.65 -0.04
N GLY A 175 -13.70 -9.78 0.00
CA GLY A 175 -12.92 -10.11 1.20
C GLY A 175 -12.76 -11.61 1.46
N THR A 176 -13.45 -12.48 0.73
CA THR A 176 -13.38 -13.93 0.93
C THR A 176 -12.13 -14.55 0.31
N ASP A 177 -11.86 -15.83 0.65
CA ASP A 177 -10.74 -16.60 0.08
C ASP A 177 -9.37 -15.92 0.28
N ARG A 178 -9.12 -15.37 1.48
CA ARG A 178 -7.82 -14.80 1.85
C ARG A 178 -6.71 -15.85 1.76
N LYS A 179 -5.60 -15.49 1.11
CA LYS A 179 -4.40 -16.31 0.91
C LYS A 179 -3.15 -15.51 1.20
N ILE A 180 -2.11 -16.16 1.71
CA ILE A 180 -0.75 -15.62 1.69
C ILE A 180 -0.23 -15.80 0.26
N TYR A 181 0.17 -14.71 -0.39
CA TYR A 181 0.65 -14.75 -1.77
C TYR A 181 2.18 -14.78 -1.84
N ALA A 182 2.85 -13.97 -1.02
CA ALA A 182 4.30 -13.96 -0.90
C ALA A 182 4.70 -13.55 0.54
N ARG A 183 5.87 -14.00 0.98
CA ARG A 183 6.39 -13.76 2.34
C ARG A 183 7.88 -13.45 2.33
N GLY A 184 8.43 -13.20 3.51
CA GLY A 184 9.87 -13.00 3.69
C GLY A 184 10.33 -11.63 3.22
N MET A 185 9.51 -10.61 3.44
CA MET A 185 9.82 -9.20 3.24
C MET A 185 9.70 -8.47 4.57
N ARG A 186 10.47 -7.41 4.79
CA ARG A 186 10.42 -6.64 6.03
C ARG A 186 9.23 -5.70 6.06
N ASN A 187 9.14 -4.81 5.08
CA ASN A 187 8.08 -3.82 4.98
C ASN A 187 7.82 -3.44 3.50
N PRO A 188 7.12 -4.32 2.77
CA PRO A 188 6.75 -4.05 1.40
C PRO A 188 5.71 -2.93 1.32
N LEU A 189 5.94 -1.91 0.50
CA LEU A 189 5.05 -0.73 0.41
C LEU A 189 4.56 -0.41 -0.99
N GLY A 190 5.40 -0.52 -2.01
CA GLY A 190 4.99 -0.36 -3.41
C GLY A 190 4.78 -1.72 -4.02
N LEU A 191 3.65 -1.90 -4.70
CA LEU A 191 3.38 -3.10 -5.48
C LEU A 191 2.67 -2.74 -6.78
N ASP A 192 3.00 -3.43 -7.87
CA ASP A 192 2.26 -3.31 -9.13
C ASP A 192 2.46 -4.55 -10.02
N PHE A 193 1.49 -4.78 -10.91
CA PHE A 193 1.57 -5.83 -11.91
C PHE A 193 2.17 -5.30 -13.20
N ASN A 194 3.17 -5.99 -13.72
CA ASN A 194 3.69 -5.70 -15.04
C ASN A 194 2.57 -5.94 -16.09
N PRO A 195 2.20 -4.93 -16.90
CA PRO A 195 1.07 -5.04 -17.81
C PRO A 195 1.33 -6.04 -18.96
N LYS A 196 2.59 -6.34 -19.29
CA LYS A 196 2.97 -7.23 -20.39
C LYS A 196 2.87 -8.71 -19.99
N ASP A 197 3.48 -9.09 -18.87
CA ASP A 197 3.63 -10.50 -18.46
C ASP A 197 2.82 -10.85 -17.21
N LYS A 198 2.13 -9.88 -16.61
CA LYS A 198 1.29 -10.04 -15.43
C LYS A 198 2.05 -10.51 -14.18
N THR A 199 3.37 -10.40 -14.16
CA THR A 199 4.17 -10.65 -12.95
C THR A 199 4.00 -9.52 -11.94
N LEU A 200 3.95 -9.85 -10.65
CA LEU A 200 3.85 -8.87 -9.57
C LEU A 200 5.26 -8.40 -9.18
N TRP A 201 5.43 -7.10 -9.04
CA TRP A 201 6.67 -6.48 -8.57
C TRP A 201 6.40 -5.71 -7.29
N VAL A 202 7.26 -5.87 -6.29
CA VAL A 202 7.11 -5.27 -4.95
C VAL A 202 8.45 -4.77 -4.42
N ASN A 203 8.51 -3.54 -3.94
CA ASN A 203 9.73 -3.04 -3.29
C ASN A 203 9.67 -3.32 -1.78
N ASP A 204 10.83 -3.41 -1.16
CA ASP A 204 10.93 -3.68 0.28
C ASP A 204 11.83 -2.66 1.01
N ASN A 205 11.40 -2.23 2.20
CA ASN A 205 12.19 -1.36 3.07
C ASN A 205 12.96 -2.21 4.07
N GLN A 206 14.27 -2.21 3.89
CA GLN A 206 15.18 -3.17 4.49
C GLN A 206 15.53 -2.89 5.96
N VAL A 207 16.29 -3.81 6.56
CA VAL A 207 16.64 -3.76 7.99
C VAL A 207 17.40 -2.48 8.35
N ASP A 208 16.93 -1.82 9.40
CA ASP A 208 17.56 -0.61 9.93
C ASP A 208 18.78 -0.96 10.80
N GLY A 209 19.74 -0.03 10.87
CA GLY A 209 20.86 -0.10 11.83
C GLY A 209 22.03 -1.01 11.42
N MET A 210 22.09 -1.46 10.17
CA MET A 210 23.20 -2.32 9.69
C MET A 210 24.39 -1.52 9.16
N GLY A 211 24.22 -0.25 8.79
CA GLY A 211 25.28 0.65 8.34
C GLY A 211 24.82 1.61 7.24
N ASP A 212 25.70 2.52 6.81
CA ASP A 212 25.36 3.57 5.84
C ASP A 212 25.15 3.05 4.41
N THR A 213 25.73 1.90 4.09
CA THR A 213 25.72 1.33 2.73
C THR A 213 25.16 -0.09 2.68
N ILE A 214 24.68 -0.62 3.81
CA ILE A 214 24.07 -1.95 3.91
C ILE A 214 22.84 -1.91 4.82
N PRO A 215 21.84 -2.74 4.56
CA PRO A 215 21.71 -3.65 3.42
C PRO A 215 21.28 -2.89 2.15
N PRO A 216 21.49 -3.47 0.94
CA PRO A 216 20.95 -2.89 -0.28
C PRO A 216 19.42 -2.96 -0.29
N GLY A 217 18.76 -1.93 -0.82
CA GLY A 217 17.32 -1.97 -1.11
C GLY A 217 16.97 -3.03 -2.16
N GLU A 218 15.72 -3.49 -2.18
CA GLU A 218 15.27 -4.55 -3.10
C GLU A 218 14.05 -4.17 -3.93
N MET A 219 14.01 -4.77 -5.11
CA MET A 219 12.86 -4.82 -6.00
C MET A 219 12.61 -6.30 -6.32
N ASN A 220 11.55 -6.85 -5.74
CA ASN A 220 11.26 -8.27 -5.76
C ASN A 220 10.24 -8.60 -6.86
N ARG A 221 10.55 -9.61 -7.70
CA ARG A 221 9.64 -10.13 -8.73
C ARG A 221 8.96 -11.40 -8.22
N VAL A 222 7.66 -11.30 -7.97
CA VAL A 222 6.80 -12.42 -7.59
C VAL A 222 6.21 -13.02 -8.85
N THR A 223 6.69 -14.21 -9.19
CA THR A 223 6.30 -14.99 -10.37
C THR A 223 5.18 -16.00 -10.09
N GLY A 224 4.85 -16.24 -8.82
CA GLY A 224 3.78 -17.13 -8.41
C GLY A 224 3.51 -17.05 -6.90
N PRO A 225 2.50 -17.79 -6.40
CA PRO A 225 2.20 -17.85 -4.98
C PRO A 225 3.32 -18.54 -4.19
N ASP A 226 3.30 -18.37 -2.87
CA ASP A 226 4.11 -19.08 -1.86
C ASP A 226 5.62 -18.81 -1.93
N GLN A 227 6.06 -17.78 -2.65
CA GLN A 227 7.47 -17.37 -2.68
C GLN A 227 7.90 -16.69 -1.38
N ASN A 228 9.13 -16.96 -0.96
CA ASN A 228 9.78 -16.35 0.20
C ASN A 228 11.01 -15.54 -0.27
N PHE A 229 11.09 -14.27 0.15
CA PHE A 229 12.15 -13.33 -0.24
C PHE A 229 13.29 -13.19 0.78
N GLY A 230 13.31 -14.01 1.83
CA GLY A 230 14.49 -14.26 2.67
C GLY A 230 14.55 -13.50 3.99
N PHE A 231 13.78 -12.42 4.19
CA PHE A 231 13.67 -11.81 5.51
C PHE A 231 13.00 -12.77 6.50
N PRO A 232 13.45 -12.88 7.77
CA PRO A 232 14.49 -12.08 8.42
C PRO A 232 15.90 -12.66 8.40
N TRP A 233 16.14 -13.78 7.71
CA TRP A 233 17.50 -14.33 7.61
C TRP A 233 18.45 -13.38 6.87
N TYR A 234 17.91 -12.66 5.89
CA TYR A 234 18.61 -11.61 5.16
C TYR A 234 17.94 -10.27 5.43
N GLY A 235 18.77 -9.26 5.71
CA GLY A 235 18.30 -7.88 5.91
C GLY A 235 18.12 -7.13 4.61
N GLY A 236 18.63 -7.67 3.49
CA GLY A 236 18.49 -7.17 2.12
C GLY A 236 19.61 -7.72 1.22
N GLY A 237 19.28 -8.08 0.00
CA GLY A 237 20.13 -8.80 -0.93
C GLY A 237 20.64 -10.11 -0.33
N LYS A 238 21.96 -10.20 -0.14
CA LYS A 238 22.62 -11.36 0.48
C LYS A 238 23.19 -11.04 1.87
N VAL A 239 22.86 -9.89 2.44
CA VAL A 239 23.39 -9.46 3.74
C VAL A 239 22.61 -10.14 4.85
N ARG A 240 23.27 -10.95 5.69
CA ARG A 240 22.65 -11.63 6.83
C ARG A 240 22.30 -10.65 7.94
N THR A 241 21.16 -10.85 8.58
CA THR A 241 20.85 -10.19 9.85
C THR A 241 21.72 -10.74 10.96
N VAL A 242 21.93 -9.95 12.02
CA VAL A 242 22.76 -10.36 13.15
C VAL A 242 22.03 -11.43 13.97
N GLU A 243 20.72 -11.27 14.11
CA GLU A 243 19.81 -12.09 14.89
C GLU A 243 19.69 -13.53 14.36
N TYR A 244 19.85 -13.70 13.04
CA TYR A 244 19.74 -15.01 12.39
C TYR A 244 21.05 -15.51 11.79
N LYS A 245 22.19 -14.87 12.05
CA LYS A 245 23.48 -15.24 11.39
C LYS A 245 23.92 -16.68 11.65
N ASP A 246 23.50 -17.28 12.76
CA ASP A 246 23.88 -18.63 13.21
C ASP A 246 22.80 -19.70 12.94
N ALA A 247 21.70 -19.32 12.27
CA ALA A 247 20.57 -20.20 11.90
C ALA A 247 20.69 -20.78 10.49
#